data_AF-A0A6P8K5M2-F1
#
_entry.id   AF-A0A6P8K5M2-F1
#
_cell.length_a   1.000
_cell.length_b   1.000
_cell.length_c   1.000
_cell.angle_alpha   90.00
_cell.angle_beta   90.00
_cell.angle_gamma   90.00
#
_symmetry.space_group_name_H-M   'P 1'
#
loop_
_entity.id
_entity.type
_entity.pdbx_description
1 polymer ?
#
loop_
_entity_poly.entity_id
_entity_poly.type
_entity_poly.pdbx_seq_one_letter_code
_entity_poly.pdbx_strand_id
1 'polypeptide(L)'
;MNLSTRVMLNRLTQQCAYKRIVTFSTKTAEHVIENQKEQKKEAPPTTPTPPVNRKPIIPANYRFVYPEFLPDPNVEWRNLVREKLERLDMLDRRKQIDLPEFYVGSVLAVTSSDPHAAGKTSRFVGICINRDRCGLRARFILRNVIDHQGMEVVYELYDPTILKIEVLRLEKRLDDSLFYLRDALPEYSTFDENMEAESLEEGAPVPVNDIKVVLRPRPWLERWERQNLRGVANIDEYLKDKHRLSSAKVQKPWEKYDMMKDYRSSIPEEEQTEIFAEVHTELHALELQRKRNKRKRTFIKPKQLA
;
A
#
# COMPACT_ATOMS: atom_id res chain seq x y z
N MET A 1 45.84 -37.88 25.45
CA MET A 1 45.57 -39.05 26.30
C MET A 1 44.18 -38.89 26.90
N ASN A 2 43.28 -39.83 26.60
CA ASN A 2 42.24 -40.45 27.44
C ASN A 2 41.79 -39.71 28.73
N LEU A 3 40.53 -39.72 29.16
CA LEU A 3 39.21 -40.14 28.68
C LEU A 3 38.26 -39.79 29.85
N SER A 4 36.97 -39.75 29.58
CA SER A 4 35.86 -40.00 30.52
C SER A 4 35.41 -38.84 31.42
N THR A 5 34.18 -38.37 31.18
CA THR A 5 33.07 -38.75 32.07
C THR A 5 31.71 -38.63 31.36
N ARG A 6 30.97 -39.75 31.37
CA ARG A 6 29.56 -39.89 30.98
C ARG A 6 28.65 -39.12 31.93
N VAL A 7 27.55 -38.52 31.47
CA VAL A 7 26.24 -38.53 32.17
C VAL A 7 25.06 -38.33 31.18
N MET A 8 24.37 -39.46 30.94
CA MET A 8 22.92 -39.70 30.90
C MET A 8 21.95 -38.93 29.96
N LEU A 9 21.25 -39.74 29.17
CA LEU A 9 20.02 -39.48 28.44
C LEU A 9 18.78 -39.31 29.34
N ASN A 10 17.79 -38.61 28.76
CA ASN A 10 16.34 -38.71 28.92
C ASN A 10 15.69 -38.20 30.21
N ARG A 11 14.91 -37.12 30.11
CA ARG A 11 13.58 -37.01 30.75
C ARG A 11 12.61 -36.11 29.96
N LEU A 12 11.54 -36.76 29.48
CA LEU A 12 10.13 -36.34 29.57
C LEU A 12 9.70 -35.03 28.87
N THR A 13 9.35 -35.12 27.59
CA THR A 13 8.35 -34.22 26.99
C THR A 13 6.95 -34.79 27.27
N GLN A 14 6.28 -34.26 28.29
CA GLN A 14 4.85 -34.47 28.49
C GLN A 14 4.08 -33.83 27.33
N GLN A 15 3.44 -34.65 26.50
CA GLN A 15 2.45 -34.20 25.53
C GLN A 15 1.18 -33.76 26.27
N CYS A 16 0.90 -32.45 26.28
CA CYS A 16 -0.40 -31.92 26.68
C CYS A 16 -1.44 -32.25 25.60
N ALA A 17 -2.17 -33.35 25.77
CA ALA A 17 -3.34 -33.69 24.97
C ALA A 17 -4.58 -32.95 25.51
N TYR A 18 -5.00 -31.88 24.84
CA TYR A 18 -6.29 -31.26 25.08
C TYR A 18 -7.41 -32.11 24.50
N LYS A 19 -8.15 -32.84 25.35
CA LYS A 19 -9.41 -33.50 24.96
C LYS A 19 -10.54 -32.47 24.91
N ARG A 20 -10.91 -32.03 23.70
CA ARG A 20 -12.10 -31.22 23.46
C ARG A 20 -13.30 -32.14 23.33
N ILE A 21 -14.00 -32.37 24.45
CA ILE A 21 -15.29 -33.07 24.46
C ILE A 21 -16.37 -32.07 24.04
N VAL A 22 -16.95 -32.27 22.87
CA VAL A 22 -18.14 -31.54 22.41
C VAL A 22 -19.30 -32.54 22.40
N THR A 23 -20.11 -32.54 23.45
CA THR A 23 -21.37 -33.29 23.50
C THR A 23 -22.48 -32.43 22.91
N PHE A 24 -22.94 -32.77 21.71
CA PHE A 24 -24.20 -32.25 21.18
C PHE A 24 -25.36 -33.00 21.85
N SER A 25 -26.18 -32.28 22.61
CA SER A 25 -27.40 -32.80 23.22
C SER A 25 -28.50 -32.88 22.15
N THR A 26 -28.90 -34.10 21.79
CA THR A 26 -30.10 -34.37 21.00
C THR A 26 -31.28 -34.52 21.96
N LYS A 27 -32.12 -33.49 22.08
CA LYS A 27 -33.48 -33.66 22.62
C LYS A 27 -34.44 -33.78 21.45
N THR A 28 -34.98 -34.99 21.29
CA THR A 28 -36.17 -35.29 20.51
C THR A 28 -37.38 -34.70 21.23
N ALA A 29 -38.04 -33.74 20.59
CA ALA A 29 -39.36 -33.26 21.01
C ALA A 29 -40.41 -33.94 20.13
N GLU A 30 -41.14 -34.87 20.74
CA GLU A 30 -42.40 -35.38 20.20
C GLU A 30 -43.45 -34.26 20.35
N HIS A 31 -44.07 -33.84 19.25
CA HIS A 31 -45.27 -33.02 19.30
C HIS A 31 -46.39 -33.72 18.53
N VAL A 32 -47.44 -33.97 19.31
CA VAL A 32 -48.71 -34.58 18.96
C VAL A 32 -49.40 -33.81 17.83
N ILE A 33 -49.92 -34.56 16.87
CA ILE A 33 -50.73 -34.10 15.75
C ILE A 33 -52.13 -33.76 16.28
N GLU A 34 -52.53 -32.49 16.18
CA GLU A 34 -53.92 -32.09 16.32
C GLU A 34 -54.36 -31.30 15.08
N ASN A 35 -55.31 -31.90 14.36
CA ASN A 35 -55.86 -31.39 13.11
C ASN A 35 -56.83 -30.24 13.38
N GLN A 36 -56.53 -29.04 12.91
CA GLN A 36 -57.54 -28.02 12.60
C GLN A 36 -57.27 -27.40 11.23
N LYS A 37 -58.27 -27.53 10.35
CA LYS A 37 -58.31 -27.00 8.99
C LYS A 37 -58.64 -25.51 9.05
N GLU A 38 -57.73 -24.65 8.61
CA GLU A 38 -58.08 -23.31 8.11
C GLU A 38 -57.32 -23.01 6.82
N GLN A 39 -58.09 -22.62 5.79
CA GLN A 39 -57.62 -22.28 4.45
C GLN A 39 -56.97 -20.88 4.46
N LYS A 40 -55.69 -20.77 4.06
CA LYS A 40 -55.08 -19.50 3.62
C LYS A 40 -53.93 -19.74 2.62
N LYS A 41 -54.22 -19.38 1.36
CA LYS A 41 -53.37 -19.03 0.19
C LYS A 41 -51.95 -19.60 0.11
N GLU A 42 -51.75 -20.48 -0.89
CA GLU A 42 -50.46 -21.00 -1.35
C GLU A 42 -49.53 -19.89 -1.89
N ALA A 43 -48.29 -19.89 -1.39
CA ALA A 43 -47.13 -19.28 -2.03
C ALA A 43 -46.19 -20.41 -2.52
N PRO A 44 -45.43 -20.24 -3.62
CA PRO A 44 -44.67 -21.31 -4.23
C PRO A 44 -43.50 -21.77 -3.33
N PRO A 45 -43.06 -23.04 -3.45
CA PRO A 45 -41.99 -23.60 -2.62
C PRO A 45 -40.66 -22.92 -2.95
N THR A 46 -40.10 -22.20 -1.98
CA THR A 46 -38.72 -21.69 -2.07
C THR A 46 -37.76 -22.82 -1.73
N THR A 47 -37.08 -23.33 -2.74
CA THR A 47 -35.92 -24.22 -2.59
C THR A 47 -34.90 -23.54 -1.66
N PRO A 48 -34.35 -24.21 -0.64
CA PRO A 48 -33.25 -23.64 0.14
C PRO A 48 -32.03 -23.53 -0.77
N THR A 49 -31.81 -22.35 -1.35
CA THR A 49 -30.56 -22.03 -2.03
C THR A 49 -29.42 -22.21 -1.02
N PRO A 50 -28.34 -22.94 -1.39
CA PRO A 50 -27.17 -23.02 -0.53
C PRO A 50 -26.69 -21.60 -0.21
N PRO A 51 -26.11 -21.35 0.98
CA PRO A 51 -25.61 -20.02 1.31
C PRO A 51 -24.58 -19.63 0.25
N VAL A 52 -24.98 -18.71 -0.64
CA VAL A 52 -24.07 -18.11 -1.61
C VAL A 52 -23.04 -17.39 -0.75
N ASN A 53 -21.84 -17.97 -0.68
CA ASN A 53 -20.72 -17.38 0.00
C ASN A 53 -20.37 -16.12 -0.79
N ARG A 54 -21.00 -14.99 -0.43
CA ARG A 54 -20.80 -13.70 -1.08
C ARG A 54 -19.36 -13.31 -0.77
N LYS A 55 -18.46 -13.61 -1.70
CA LYS A 55 -17.09 -13.11 -1.63
C LYS A 55 -17.18 -11.59 -1.42
N PRO A 56 -16.46 -11.03 -0.43
CA PRO A 56 -16.47 -9.58 -0.24
C PRO A 56 -16.06 -8.93 -1.56
N ILE A 57 -16.81 -7.92 -1.99
CA ILE A 57 -16.49 -7.17 -3.20
C ILE A 57 -15.26 -6.32 -2.86
N ILE A 58 -14.09 -6.79 -3.27
CA ILE A 58 -12.82 -6.10 -3.05
C ILE A 58 -12.78 -4.91 -4.00
N PRO A 59 -12.48 -3.69 -3.51
CA PRO A 59 -12.33 -2.53 -4.38
C PRO A 59 -11.17 -2.73 -5.38
N ALA A 60 -11.46 -2.55 -6.67
CA ALA A 60 -10.48 -2.75 -7.75
C ALA A 60 -9.27 -1.80 -7.65
N ASN A 61 -9.40 -0.68 -6.92
CA ASN A 61 -8.33 0.28 -6.73
C ASN A 61 -7.24 -0.17 -5.72
N TYR A 62 -7.45 -1.26 -4.96
CA TYR A 62 -6.48 -1.71 -3.94
C TYR A 62 -5.08 -1.98 -4.49
N ARG A 63 -5.00 -2.42 -5.74
CA ARG A 63 -3.75 -2.58 -6.50
C ARG A 63 -2.87 -1.33 -6.50
N PHE A 64 -3.50 -0.16 -6.58
CA PHE A 64 -2.83 1.13 -6.69
C PHE A 64 -2.67 1.82 -5.33
N VAL A 65 -3.63 1.62 -4.42
CA VAL A 65 -3.57 2.16 -3.05
C VAL A 65 -2.44 1.47 -2.27
N TYR A 66 -2.40 0.13 -2.34
CA TYR A 66 -1.49 -0.71 -1.57
C TYR A 66 -0.64 -1.63 -2.46
N PRO A 67 0.22 -1.08 -3.35
CA PRO A 67 1.11 -1.87 -4.19
C PRO A 67 2.05 -2.76 -3.36
N GLU A 68 2.37 -2.37 -2.13
CA GLU A 68 3.29 -3.11 -1.26
C GLU A 68 2.77 -4.46 -0.76
N PHE A 69 1.44 -4.69 -0.73
CA PHE A 69 0.91 -5.99 -0.34
C PHE A 69 1.11 -7.06 -1.42
N LEU A 70 1.38 -6.65 -2.66
CA LEU A 70 1.65 -7.57 -3.74
C LEU A 70 3.12 -8.00 -3.71
N PRO A 71 3.41 -9.30 -3.87
CA PRO A 71 4.77 -9.81 -3.86
C PRO A 71 5.53 -9.42 -5.12
N ASP A 72 6.83 -9.73 -5.14
CA ASP A 72 7.64 -9.60 -6.35
C ASP A 72 7.08 -10.50 -7.47
N PRO A 73 6.96 -10.01 -8.71
CA PRO A 73 6.51 -10.82 -9.86
C PRO A 73 7.42 -12.02 -10.16
N ASN A 74 8.69 -11.98 -9.78
CA ASN A 74 9.60 -13.10 -9.99
C ASN A 74 9.32 -14.27 -9.04
N VAL A 75 8.69 -15.31 -9.58
CA VAL A 75 8.29 -16.53 -8.86
C VAL A 75 9.45 -17.23 -8.15
N GLU A 76 10.68 -17.14 -8.67
CA GLU A 76 11.85 -17.82 -8.07
C GLU A 76 12.17 -17.33 -6.65
N TRP A 77 11.83 -16.09 -6.32
CA TRP A 77 12.12 -15.49 -5.01
C TRP A 77 10.93 -15.54 -4.06
N ARG A 78 9.82 -16.15 -4.47
CA ARG A 78 8.54 -16.17 -3.74
C ARG A 78 8.44 -17.31 -2.75
N ASN A 79 7.76 -17.04 -1.64
CA ASN A 79 7.44 -18.04 -0.63
C ASN A 79 6.13 -17.65 0.06
N LEU A 80 5.09 -18.47 -0.12
CA LEU A 80 3.74 -18.18 0.35
C LEU A 80 3.65 -18.01 1.87
N VAL A 81 4.41 -18.81 2.63
CA VAL A 81 4.39 -18.72 4.10
C VAL A 81 5.05 -17.42 4.54
N ARG A 82 6.21 -17.07 3.96
CA ARG A 82 6.90 -15.81 4.24
C ARG A 82 6.01 -14.61 3.92
N GLU A 83 5.43 -14.59 2.72
CA GLU A 83 4.55 -13.50 2.25
C GLU A 83 3.33 -13.35 3.15
N LYS A 84 2.73 -14.46 3.60
CA LYS A 84 1.59 -14.42 4.52
C LYS A 84 1.96 -13.84 5.89
N LEU A 85 3.08 -14.28 6.47
CA LEU A 85 3.57 -13.75 7.74
C LEU A 85 3.90 -12.25 7.62
N GLU A 86 4.55 -11.86 6.53
CA GLU A 86 4.89 -10.47 6.24
C GLU A 86 3.62 -9.58 6.16
N ARG A 87 2.57 -10.06 5.50
CA ARG A 87 1.29 -9.35 5.42
C ARG A 87 0.61 -9.20 6.78
N LEU A 88 0.70 -10.19 7.67
CA LEU A 88 0.19 -10.09 9.04
C LEU A 88 0.93 -8.99 9.83
N ASP A 89 2.26 -8.98 9.75
CA ASP A 89 3.08 -7.97 10.43
C ASP A 89 2.80 -6.55 9.88
N MET A 90 2.64 -6.41 8.57
CA MET A 90 2.24 -5.15 7.93
C MET A 90 0.88 -4.64 8.43
N LEU A 91 -0.11 -5.53 8.60
CA LEU A 91 -1.41 -5.18 9.14
C LEU A 91 -1.30 -4.75 10.61
N ASP A 92 -0.52 -5.47 11.41
CA ASP A 92 -0.31 -5.14 12.81
C ASP A 92 0.38 -3.78 12.99
N ARG A 93 1.33 -3.44 12.11
CA ARG A 93 1.92 -2.10 12.08
C ARG A 93 0.91 -1.02 11.68
N ARG A 94 0.04 -1.28 10.69
CA ARG A 94 -1.07 -0.39 10.26
C ARG A 94 -2.17 -0.17 11.32
N LYS A 95 -2.26 -1.05 12.32
CA LYS A 95 -3.11 -0.86 13.51
C LYS A 95 -2.52 0.20 14.45
N GLN A 96 -1.19 0.29 14.52
CA GLN A 96 -0.48 1.21 15.42
C GLN A 96 -0.30 2.61 14.82
N ILE A 97 -0.03 2.70 13.52
CA ILE A 97 0.16 4.00 12.83
C ILE A 97 -0.84 4.18 11.70
N ASP A 98 -1.22 5.42 11.47
CA ASP A 98 -2.05 5.77 10.31
C ASP A 98 -1.17 5.90 9.07
N LEU A 99 -1.31 4.92 8.16
CA LEU A 99 -0.71 4.94 6.84
C LEU A 99 -1.79 5.32 5.81
N PRO A 100 -1.77 6.57 5.31
CA PRO A 100 -2.73 7.05 4.33
C PRO A 100 -2.44 6.53 2.91
N GLU A 101 -3.42 6.68 2.02
CA GLU A 101 -3.26 6.46 0.58
C GLU A 101 -2.45 7.60 -0.05
N PHE A 102 -1.45 7.27 -0.87
CA PHE A 102 -0.69 8.25 -1.65
C PHE A 102 -0.10 7.63 -2.91
N TYR A 103 0.28 8.47 -3.87
CA TYR A 103 0.84 8.04 -5.15
C TYR A 103 2.17 8.74 -5.44
N VAL A 104 2.85 8.28 -6.48
CA VAL A 104 3.97 9.04 -7.04
C VAL A 104 3.44 10.35 -7.61
N GLY A 105 4.04 11.45 -7.16
CA GLY A 105 3.55 12.81 -7.39
C GLY A 105 2.86 13.47 -6.21
N SER A 106 2.37 12.70 -5.24
CA SER A 106 1.73 13.26 -4.05
C SER A 106 2.76 13.95 -3.14
N VAL A 107 2.35 15.02 -2.46
CA VAL A 107 3.18 15.76 -1.49
C VAL A 107 2.89 15.22 -0.09
N LEU A 108 3.92 14.76 0.59
CA LEU A 108 3.83 14.12 1.90
C LEU A 108 4.62 14.90 2.95
N ALA A 109 4.17 14.82 4.19
CA ALA A 109 4.95 15.18 5.36
C ALA A 109 5.16 13.93 6.23
N VAL A 110 6.42 13.53 6.41
CA VAL A 110 6.79 12.38 7.24
C VAL A 110 7.42 12.89 8.52
N THR A 111 6.88 12.47 9.66
CA THR A 111 7.48 12.71 10.97
C THR A 111 8.11 11.42 11.47
N SER A 112 9.43 11.42 11.60
CA SER A 112 10.22 10.30 12.14
C SER A 112 10.84 10.65 13.48
N SER A 113 11.12 9.64 14.30
CA SER A 113 11.90 9.75 15.51
C SER A 113 13.39 9.76 15.14
N ASP A 114 14.11 10.79 15.57
CA ASP A 114 15.56 10.92 15.39
C ASP A 114 16.20 11.28 16.74
N PRO A 115 17.02 10.40 17.34
CA PRO A 115 17.68 10.66 18.62
C PRO A 115 18.56 11.92 18.64
N HIS A 116 19.07 12.36 17.48
CA HIS A 116 20.01 13.47 17.37
C HIS A 116 19.34 14.81 17.03
N ALA A 117 18.07 14.79 16.65
CA ALA A 117 17.31 16.01 16.41
C ALA A 117 16.95 16.73 17.72
N ALA A 118 16.87 18.06 17.69
CA ALA A 118 16.61 18.89 18.89
C ALA A 118 15.31 18.50 19.63
N GLY A 119 14.27 18.08 18.91
CA GLY A 119 13.00 17.60 19.46
C GLY A 119 12.89 16.08 19.58
N LYS A 120 13.96 15.33 19.31
CA LYS A 120 13.97 13.87 19.07
C LYS A 120 13.06 13.40 17.92
N THR A 121 12.53 14.34 17.17
CA THR A 121 11.63 14.13 16.04
C THR A 121 12.08 15.00 14.88
N SER A 122 12.08 14.44 13.68
CA SER A 122 12.37 15.13 12.43
C SER A 122 11.13 15.09 11.55
N ARG A 123 10.75 16.24 10.97
CA ARG A 123 9.66 16.35 10.00
C ARG A 123 10.28 16.72 8.65
N PHE A 124 9.96 15.96 7.62
CA PHE A 124 10.39 16.25 6.25
C PHE A 124 9.17 16.32 5.34
N VAL A 125 9.04 17.42 4.60
CA VAL A 125 8.00 17.63 3.58
C VAL A 125 8.64 17.50 2.20
N GLY A 126 7.96 16.80 1.30
CA GLY A 126 8.43 16.70 -0.09
C GLY A 126 7.48 15.92 -0.99
N ILE A 127 7.77 15.95 -2.29
CA ILE A 127 7.07 15.17 -3.30
C ILE A 127 7.58 13.73 -3.30
N CYS A 128 6.66 12.76 -3.36
CA CYS A 128 7.02 11.36 -3.54
C CYS A 128 7.43 11.12 -5.00
N ILE A 129 8.72 10.87 -5.24
CA ILE A 129 9.27 10.67 -6.59
C ILE A 129 9.24 9.22 -7.05
N ASN A 130 9.22 8.27 -6.12
CA ASN A 130 9.24 6.85 -6.42
C ASN A 130 8.67 6.06 -5.25
N ARG A 131 7.95 4.98 -5.57
CA ARG A 131 7.52 3.94 -4.63
C ARG A 131 8.03 2.61 -5.17
N ASP A 132 8.89 1.94 -4.43
CA ASP A 132 9.48 0.67 -4.86
C ASP A 132 9.53 -0.36 -3.74
N ARG A 133 9.86 -1.60 -4.14
CA ARG A 133 9.82 -2.81 -3.31
C ARG A 133 8.40 -3.16 -2.84
N CYS A 134 8.32 -4.30 -2.15
CA CYS A 134 7.09 -4.89 -1.64
C CYS A 134 7.30 -5.37 -0.20
N GLY A 135 6.20 -5.73 0.46
CA GLY A 135 6.19 -6.26 1.81
C GLY A 135 6.59 -5.22 2.87
N LEU A 136 7.27 -5.68 3.92
CA LEU A 136 7.82 -4.83 4.98
C LEU A 136 8.94 -3.92 4.48
N ARG A 137 9.59 -4.30 3.37
CA ARG A 137 10.70 -3.56 2.74
C ARG A 137 10.22 -2.49 1.76
N ALA A 138 8.92 -2.28 1.65
CA ALA A 138 8.35 -1.23 0.81
C ALA A 138 8.89 0.13 1.23
N ARG A 139 9.38 0.90 0.27
CA ARG A 139 9.99 2.19 0.53
C ARG A 139 9.51 3.23 -0.49
N PHE A 140 9.64 4.48 -0.11
CA PHE A 140 9.34 5.60 -0.97
C PHE A 140 10.37 6.70 -0.77
N ILE A 141 10.57 7.50 -1.81
CA ILE A 141 11.58 8.56 -1.82
C ILE A 141 10.86 9.89 -1.85
N LEU A 142 11.12 10.74 -0.86
CA LEU A 142 10.67 12.12 -0.84
C LEU A 142 11.78 13.03 -1.32
N ARG A 143 11.42 14.00 -2.17
CA ARG A 143 12.31 15.04 -2.66
C ARG A 143 11.76 16.41 -2.28
N ASN A 144 12.64 17.29 -1.81
CA ASN A 144 12.35 18.71 -1.65
C ASN A 144 13.61 19.53 -1.95
N VAL A 145 13.45 20.81 -2.25
CA VAL A 145 14.54 21.77 -2.32
C VAL A 145 14.39 22.74 -1.15
N ILE A 146 15.30 22.62 -0.18
CA ILE A 146 15.32 23.45 1.03
C ILE A 146 16.59 24.29 0.95
N ASP A 147 16.50 25.60 1.17
CA ASP A 147 17.62 26.54 1.08
C ASP A 147 18.44 26.39 -0.21
N HIS A 148 17.75 26.23 -1.35
CA HIS A 148 18.33 26.00 -2.68
C HIS A 148 19.16 24.71 -2.82
N GLN A 149 19.12 23.82 -1.83
CA GLN A 149 19.76 22.52 -1.86
C GLN A 149 18.71 21.42 -2.08
N GLY A 150 18.93 20.59 -3.10
CA GLY A 150 18.09 19.41 -3.32
C GLY A 150 18.37 18.36 -2.25
N MET A 151 17.34 18.00 -1.49
CA MET A 151 17.37 16.95 -0.48
C MET A 151 16.45 15.80 -0.88
N GLU A 152 16.93 14.58 -0.70
CA GLU A 152 16.13 13.36 -0.87
C GLU A 152 16.25 12.48 0.36
N VAL A 153 15.12 12.01 0.85
CA VAL A 153 15.05 11.10 1.99
C VAL A 153 14.29 9.85 1.58
N VAL A 154 14.90 8.70 1.83
CA VAL A 154 14.31 7.40 1.58
C VAL A 154 13.68 6.92 2.88
N TYR A 155 12.37 6.67 2.85
CA TYR A 155 11.63 6.14 3.99
C TYR A 155 11.16 4.72 3.69
N GLU A 156 11.35 3.81 4.65
CA GLU A 156 10.71 2.50 4.63
C GLU A 156 9.32 2.62 5.27
N LEU A 157 8.27 2.21 4.57
CA LEU A 157 6.88 2.48 4.95
C LEU A 157 6.50 1.90 6.32
N TYR A 158 7.12 0.78 6.69
CA TYR A 158 6.85 0.05 7.93
C TYR A 158 7.91 0.26 9.02
N ASP A 159 8.82 1.22 8.83
CA ASP A 159 9.86 1.51 9.82
C ASP A 159 9.22 1.90 11.18
N PRO A 160 9.64 1.27 12.31
CA PRO A 160 9.22 1.67 13.64
C PRO A 160 9.56 3.13 14.00
N THR A 161 10.58 3.74 13.38
CA THR A 161 10.94 5.14 13.66
C THR A 161 9.90 6.13 13.15
N ILE A 162 9.08 5.77 12.16
CA ILE A 162 8.03 6.63 11.62
C ILE A 162 6.91 6.77 12.65
N LEU A 163 6.63 8.01 13.03
CA LEU A 163 5.58 8.37 13.97
C LEU A 163 4.28 8.70 13.26
N LYS A 164 4.37 9.44 12.15
CA LYS A 164 3.20 9.90 11.39
C LYS A 164 3.56 10.16 9.93
N ILE A 165 2.66 9.78 9.02
CA ILE A 165 2.69 10.17 7.61
C ILE A 165 1.42 10.97 7.33
N GLU A 166 1.59 12.20 6.86
CA GLU A 166 0.51 13.08 6.44
C GLU A 166 0.58 13.27 4.93
N VAL A 167 -0.57 13.18 4.26
CA VAL A 167 -0.68 13.56 2.86
C VAL A 167 -1.11 15.02 2.82
N LEU A 168 -0.24 15.89 2.31
CA LEU A 168 -0.54 17.31 2.17
C LEU A 168 -1.32 17.58 0.90
N ARG A 169 -0.90 16.99 -0.22
CA ARG A 169 -1.59 17.04 -1.50
C ARG A 169 -1.61 15.66 -2.14
N LEU A 170 -2.82 15.13 -2.35
CA LEU A 170 -3.01 13.85 -3.02
C LEU A 170 -3.19 14.09 -4.52
N GLU A 171 -2.15 13.80 -5.30
CA GLU A 171 -2.17 13.89 -6.76
C GLU A 171 -1.35 12.75 -7.38
N LYS A 172 -1.66 12.45 -8.65
CA LYS A 172 -0.88 11.56 -9.53
C LYS A 172 -0.18 12.39 -10.60
N ARG A 173 0.95 11.89 -11.09
CA ARG A 173 1.63 12.44 -12.28
C ARG A 173 1.49 11.51 -13.48
N LEU A 174 1.90 11.97 -14.65
CA LEU A 174 1.86 11.21 -15.89
C LEU A 174 2.83 10.03 -15.91
N ASP A 175 3.91 10.09 -15.14
CA ASP A 175 4.93 9.04 -15.08
C ASP A 175 4.94 8.37 -13.70
N ASP A 176 5.26 7.07 -13.68
CA ASP A 176 5.30 6.28 -12.46
C ASP A 176 6.54 6.56 -11.60
N SER A 177 7.56 7.19 -12.17
CA SER A 177 8.77 7.62 -11.45
C SER A 177 9.20 9.02 -11.91
N LEU A 178 9.58 9.86 -10.94
CA LEU A 178 9.89 11.27 -11.15
C LEU A 178 11.37 11.59 -10.91
N PHE A 179 12.26 10.63 -11.19
CA PHE A 179 13.71 10.83 -10.99
C PHE A 179 14.28 11.98 -11.84
N TYR A 180 13.63 12.33 -12.94
CA TYR A 180 13.97 13.48 -13.77
C TYR A 180 13.86 14.83 -13.03
N LEU A 181 13.16 14.90 -11.89
CA LEU A 181 13.12 16.09 -11.03
C LEU A 181 14.49 16.48 -10.46
N ARG A 182 15.47 15.57 -10.48
CA ARG A 182 16.88 15.86 -10.13
C ARG A 182 17.54 16.82 -11.13
N ASP A 183 17.20 16.66 -12.42
CA ASP A 183 17.73 17.46 -13.52
C ASP A 183 16.79 18.59 -13.95
N ALA A 184 15.56 18.62 -13.42
CA ALA A 184 14.58 19.68 -13.62
C ALA A 184 14.97 21.02 -12.97
N LEU A 185 14.23 22.07 -13.33
CA LEU A 185 14.25 23.34 -12.59
C LEU A 185 13.81 23.13 -11.13
N PRO A 186 14.42 23.82 -10.16
CA PRO A 186 14.08 23.68 -8.74
C PRO A 186 12.61 23.97 -8.41
N GLU A 187 11.94 24.83 -9.19
CA GLU A 187 10.54 25.23 -9.01
C GLU A 187 9.59 24.03 -8.93
N TYR A 188 9.84 22.97 -9.70
CA TYR A 188 8.99 21.77 -9.71
C TYR A 188 9.23 20.84 -8.51
N SER A 189 10.29 21.07 -7.73
CA SER A 189 10.67 20.26 -6.57
C SER A 189 10.64 21.05 -5.25
N THR A 190 10.33 22.34 -5.28
CA THR A 190 10.35 23.20 -4.10
C THR A 190 8.96 23.23 -3.47
N PHE A 191 8.84 22.76 -2.24
CA PHE A 191 7.60 22.76 -1.46
C PHE A 191 7.83 23.41 -0.10
N ASP A 192 6.86 24.19 0.34
CA ASP A 192 6.91 24.81 1.67
C ASP A 192 6.79 23.76 2.78
N GLU A 193 7.63 23.87 3.80
CA GLU A 193 7.66 22.95 4.95
C GLU A 193 6.40 23.08 5.81
N ASN A 194 5.77 24.25 5.79
CA ASN A 194 4.58 24.57 6.56
C ASN A 194 3.28 24.43 5.75
N MET A 195 3.33 23.79 4.59
CA MET A 195 2.16 23.56 3.75
C MET A 195 1.07 22.79 4.50
N GLU A 196 -0.15 23.32 4.48
CA GLU A 196 -1.32 22.68 5.07
C GLU A 196 -1.88 21.57 4.16
N ALA A 197 -2.61 20.62 4.76
CA ALA A 197 -3.20 19.52 4.02
C ALA A 197 -4.48 19.95 3.27
N GLU A 198 -4.47 19.76 1.95
CA GLU A 198 -5.61 19.99 1.07
C GLU A 198 -6.66 18.90 1.27
N SER A 199 -7.88 19.29 1.64
CA SER A 199 -8.99 18.36 1.81
C SER A 199 -9.63 18.01 0.47
N LEU A 200 -9.58 16.73 0.10
CA LEU A 200 -10.39 16.18 -0.99
C LEU A 200 -11.72 15.62 -0.48
N GLU A 201 -12.75 15.68 -1.31
CA GLU A 201 -14.04 15.05 -1.00
C GLU A 201 -13.90 13.53 -0.89
N GLU A 202 -14.52 12.94 0.13
CA GLU A 202 -14.43 11.50 0.39
C GLU A 202 -15.11 10.72 -0.77
N GLY A 203 -14.30 10.11 -1.65
CA GLY A 203 -14.77 9.30 -2.78
C GLY A 203 -14.54 9.91 -4.16
N ALA A 204 -14.04 11.14 -4.25
CA ALA A 204 -13.61 11.72 -5.52
C ALA A 204 -12.42 10.93 -6.09
N PRO A 205 -12.34 10.74 -7.43
CA PRO A 205 -11.16 10.14 -8.04
C PRO A 205 -9.94 11.02 -7.81
N VAL A 206 -8.78 10.39 -7.61
CA VAL A 206 -7.52 11.09 -7.38
C VAL A 206 -7.16 11.92 -8.61
N PRO A 207 -6.91 13.24 -8.47
CA PRO A 207 -6.59 14.09 -9.61
C PRO A 207 -5.23 13.72 -10.22
N VAL A 208 -5.19 13.68 -11.56
CA VAL A 208 -3.96 13.50 -12.33
C VAL A 208 -3.49 14.87 -12.78
N ASN A 209 -2.26 15.21 -12.43
CA ASN A 209 -1.62 16.47 -12.74
C ASN A 209 -0.77 16.34 -14.01
N ASP A 210 -1.24 16.97 -15.09
CA ASP A 210 -0.65 16.89 -16.43
C ASP A 210 0.48 17.91 -16.67
N ILE A 211 0.96 18.59 -15.63
CA ILE A 211 2.09 19.54 -15.74
C ILE A 211 3.30 18.82 -16.32
N LYS A 212 3.84 19.40 -17.39
CA LYS A 212 5.11 18.97 -18.00
C LYS A 212 6.27 19.78 -17.44
N VAL A 213 7.26 19.07 -16.94
CA VAL A 213 8.46 19.61 -16.30
C VAL A 213 9.48 20.04 -17.35
N VAL A 214 10.17 21.14 -17.07
CA VAL A 214 11.28 21.67 -17.88
C VAL A 214 12.61 21.26 -17.23
N LEU A 215 13.45 20.55 -17.99
CA LEU A 215 14.80 20.16 -17.62
C LEU A 215 15.80 21.31 -17.76
N ARG A 216 16.83 21.29 -16.91
CA ARG A 216 18.01 22.14 -17.07
C ARG A 216 18.80 21.72 -18.32
N PRO A 217 19.69 22.59 -18.83
CA PRO A 217 20.64 22.18 -19.86
C PRO A 217 21.50 21.00 -19.41
N ARG A 218 21.97 20.19 -20.37
CA ARG A 218 22.87 19.06 -20.13
C ARG A 218 24.18 19.54 -19.47
N PRO A 219 24.88 18.70 -18.68
CA PRO A 219 24.71 17.26 -18.49
C PRO A 219 23.61 16.88 -17.49
N TRP A 220 22.90 15.79 -17.79
CA TRP A 220 21.90 15.16 -16.92
C TRP A 220 22.46 13.92 -16.23
N LEU A 221 21.84 13.52 -15.13
CA LEU A 221 22.18 12.30 -14.39
C LEU A 221 21.92 11.05 -15.22
N GLU A 222 20.76 10.98 -15.87
CA GLU A 222 20.36 9.85 -16.69
C GLU A 222 20.08 10.25 -18.14
N ARG A 223 19.96 9.23 -18.99
CA ARG A 223 19.56 9.38 -20.39
C ARG A 223 18.04 9.37 -20.50
N TRP A 224 17.42 10.45 -20.02
CA TRP A 224 15.97 10.65 -20.02
C TRP A 224 15.35 10.51 -21.42
N GLU A 225 16.12 10.83 -22.47
CA GLU A 225 15.68 10.70 -23.86
C GLU A 225 15.36 9.26 -24.30
N ARG A 226 15.72 8.26 -23.48
CA ARG A 226 15.50 6.83 -23.78
C ARG A 226 14.29 6.23 -23.07
N GLN A 227 13.77 6.91 -22.05
CA GLN A 227 12.80 6.32 -21.11
C GLN A 227 11.34 6.58 -21.49
N ASN A 228 11.06 7.17 -22.66
CA ASN A 228 9.69 7.46 -23.14
C ASN A 228 8.81 8.21 -22.11
N LEU A 229 9.40 9.19 -21.42
CA LEU A 229 8.73 9.99 -20.39
C LEU A 229 7.62 10.86 -21.01
N ARG A 230 6.47 10.96 -20.32
CA ARG A 230 5.33 11.79 -20.73
C ARG A 230 5.30 13.15 -20.03
N GLY A 231 5.87 13.23 -18.83
CA GLY A 231 5.86 14.40 -17.97
C GLY A 231 6.98 15.42 -18.22
N VAL A 232 7.75 15.31 -19.31
CA VAL A 232 8.86 16.23 -19.60
C VAL A 232 8.65 16.94 -20.94
N ALA A 233 8.78 18.27 -20.97
CA ALA A 233 8.48 19.08 -22.16
C ALA A 233 9.66 19.25 -23.13
N ASN A 234 10.86 19.51 -22.61
CA ASN A 234 11.95 20.12 -23.37
C ASN A 234 13.12 19.16 -23.65
N ILE A 235 12.91 17.84 -23.61
CA ILE A 235 13.97 16.86 -23.89
C ILE A 235 14.60 17.13 -25.26
N ASP A 236 13.77 17.46 -26.26
CA ASP A 236 14.21 17.63 -27.65
C ASP A 236 15.05 18.89 -27.89
N GLU A 237 14.94 19.91 -27.04
CA GLU A 237 15.66 21.20 -27.18
C GLU A 237 17.18 21.03 -27.02
N TYR A 238 17.60 20.17 -26.09
CA TYR A 238 19.02 19.93 -25.80
C TYR A 238 19.61 18.74 -26.57
N LEU A 239 18.82 18.10 -27.43
CA LEU A 239 19.14 16.83 -28.05
C LEU A 239 19.76 16.99 -29.45
N LYS A 240 21.06 16.71 -29.58
CA LYS A 240 21.74 16.59 -30.89
C LYS A 240 21.26 15.37 -31.68
N ASP A 241 21.38 15.41 -33.01
CA ASP A 241 21.00 14.30 -33.90
C ASP A 241 21.64 12.97 -33.53
N LYS A 242 22.91 12.99 -33.10
CA LYS A 242 23.61 11.80 -32.61
C LYS A 242 22.87 11.12 -31.46
N HIS A 243 22.30 11.90 -30.54
CA HIS A 243 21.56 11.38 -29.39
C HIS A 243 20.19 10.86 -29.81
N ARG A 244 19.51 11.53 -30.75
CA ARG A 244 18.26 11.04 -31.37
C ARG A 244 18.45 9.68 -32.00
N LEU A 245 19.47 9.53 -32.85
CA LEU A 245 19.83 8.26 -33.48
C LEU A 245 20.19 7.20 -32.44
N SER A 246 20.89 7.56 -31.37
CA SER A 246 21.23 6.61 -30.30
C SER A 246 20.02 6.18 -29.48
N SER A 247 19.07 7.08 -29.22
CA SER A 247 17.84 6.74 -28.50
C SER A 247 16.98 5.80 -29.36
N ALA A 248 16.76 6.15 -30.63
CA ALA A 248 16.00 5.35 -31.58
C ALA A 248 16.53 3.91 -31.72
N LYS A 249 17.85 3.70 -31.65
CA LYS A 249 18.47 2.36 -31.66
C LYS A 249 18.16 1.52 -30.43
N VAL A 250 17.92 2.15 -29.28
CA VAL A 250 17.65 1.46 -28.00
C VAL A 250 16.15 1.26 -27.78
N GLN A 251 15.30 2.04 -28.45
CA GLN A 251 13.86 1.90 -28.36
C GLN A 251 13.41 0.49 -28.73
N LYS A 252 12.43 -0.03 -27.98
CA LYS A 252 11.85 -1.35 -28.19
C LYS A 252 10.34 -1.24 -28.39
N PRO A 253 9.87 -0.75 -29.55
CA PRO A 253 8.44 -0.55 -29.79
C PRO A 253 7.61 -1.84 -29.73
N TRP A 254 8.23 -3.02 -29.85
CA TRP A 254 7.54 -4.32 -29.76
C TRP A 254 7.19 -4.71 -28.32
N GLU A 255 7.83 -4.12 -27.29
CA GLU A 255 7.54 -4.47 -25.89
C GLU A 255 6.10 -4.17 -25.49
N LYS A 256 5.44 -3.17 -26.10
CA LYS A 256 4.01 -2.88 -25.86
C LYS A 256 3.06 -4.02 -26.30
N TYR A 257 3.56 -4.93 -27.12
CA TYR A 257 2.81 -6.09 -27.64
C TYR A 257 3.32 -7.40 -27.03
N ASP A 258 4.33 -7.36 -26.17
CA ASP A 258 4.90 -8.54 -25.53
C ASP A 258 4.08 -8.92 -24.29
N MET A 259 2.98 -9.64 -24.52
CA MET A 259 2.09 -10.12 -23.45
C MET A 259 2.83 -10.97 -22.41
N MET A 260 3.90 -11.66 -22.80
CA MET A 260 4.66 -12.50 -21.89
C MET A 260 5.56 -11.65 -20.97
N LYS A 261 6.09 -10.53 -21.46
CA LYS A 261 6.76 -9.55 -20.62
C LYS A 261 5.80 -8.96 -19.59
N ASP A 262 4.60 -8.58 -20.01
CA ASP A 262 3.56 -8.07 -19.11
C ASP A 262 3.22 -9.12 -18.04
N TYR A 263 2.94 -10.36 -18.45
CA TYR A 263 2.69 -11.48 -17.55
C TYR A 263 3.81 -11.72 -16.53
N ARG A 264 5.09 -11.63 -16.94
CA ARG A 264 6.24 -11.78 -16.02
C ARG A 264 6.41 -10.60 -15.07
N SER A 265 5.90 -9.42 -15.43
CA SER A 265 6.05 -8.19 -14.64
C SER A 265 4.86 -7.91 -13.72
N SER A 266 3.73 -8.59 -13.94
CA SER A 266 2.50 -8.40 -13.19
C SER A 266 2.09 -9.67 -12.46
N ILE A 267 1.51 -9.51 -11.27
CA ILE A 267 0.86 -10.63 -10.57
C ILE A 267 -0.50 -10.91 -11.24
N PRO A 268 -0.89 -12.16 -11.50
CA PRO A 268 -2.22 -12.49 -12.03
C PRO A 268 -3.36 -11.93 -11.17
N GLU A 269 -4.47 -11.54 -11.80
CA GLU A 269 -5.60 -10.90 -11.10
C GLU A 269 -6.26 -11.84 -10.08
N GLU A 270 -6.28 -13.15 -10.34
CA GLU A 270 -6.82 -14.12 -9.38
C GLU A 270 -6.01 -14.09 -8.07
N GLU A 271 -4.68 -14.10 -8.21
CA GLU A 271 -3.76 -14.05 -7.07
C GLU A 271 -3.82 -12.70 -6.35
N GLN A 272 -3.93 -11.58 -7.08
CA GLN A 272 -4.16 -10.27 -6.47
C GLN A 272 -5.45 -10.28 -5.63
N THR A 273 -6.53 -10.86 -6.16
CA THR A 273 -7.83 -10.95 -5.48
C THR A 273 -7.72 -11.80 -4.21
N GLU A 274 -7.01 -12.93 -4.26
CA GLU A 274 -6.76 -13.78 -3.10
C GLU A 274 -5.97 -13.06 -2.00
N ILE A 275 -4.85 -12.42 -2.38
CA ILE A 275 -4.01 -11.65 -1.47
C ILE A 275 -4.80 -10.52 -0.83
N PHE A 276 -5.57 -9.77 -1.63
CA PHE A 276 -6.37 -8.68 -1.11
C PHE A 276 -7.54 -9.17 -0.27
N ALA A 277 -8.11 -10.35 -0.55
CA ALA A 277 -9.16 -10.94 0.29
C ALA A 277 -8.66 -11.22 1.70
N GLU A 278 -7.40 -11.65 1.84
CA GLU A 278 -6.78 -11.90 3.15
C GLU A 278 -6.68 -10.63 4.00
N VAL A 279 -6.36 -9.48 3.39
CA VAL A 279 -6.14 -8.22 4.10
C VAL A 279 -7.37 -7.31 4.17
N HIS A 280 -8.35 -7.49 3.28
CA HIS A 280 -9.49 -6.60 3.09
C HIS A 280 -10.29 -6.38 4.37
N THR A 281 -10.60 -7.46 5.10
CA THR A 281 -11.41 -7.40 6.32
C THR A 281 -10.76 -6.50 7.38
N GLU A 282 -9.45 -6.64 7.60
CA GLU A 282 -8.69 -5.86 8.58
C GLU A 282 -8.52 -4.40 8.13
N LEU A 283 -8.21 -4.17 6.85
CA LEU A 283 -8.10 -2.82 6.28
C LEU A 283 -9.43 -2.06 6.37
N HIS A 284 -10.53 -2.72 6.03
CA HIS A 284 -11.86 -2.12 6.11
C HIS A 284 -12.27 -1.81 7.55
N ALA A 285 -11.99 -2.73 8.50
CA ALA A 285 -12.22 -2.49 9.92
C ALA A 285 -11.41 -1.29 10.43
N LEU A 286 -10.15 -1.16 10.01
CA LEU A 286 -9.29 -0.04 10.35
C LEU A 286 -9.82 1.28 9.79
N GLU A 287 -10.28 1.29 8.54
CA GLU A 287 -10.87 2.47 7.92
C GLU A 287 -12.13 2.95 8.67
N LEU A 288 -13.03 2.03 9.02
CA LEU A 288 -14.23 2.32 9.81
C LEU A 288 -13.88 2.85 11.20
N GLN A 289 -12.88 2.25 11.86
CA GLN A 289 -12.37 2.72 13.15
C GLN A 289 -11.81 4.14 13.04
N ARG A 290 -11.05 4.44 11.98
CA ARG A 290 -10.50 5.78 11.72
C ARG A 290 -11.61 6.81 11.47
N LYS A 291 -12.58 6.50 10.62
CA LYS A 291 -13.76 7.35 10.39
C LYS A 291 -14.53 7.64 11.68
N ARG A 292 -14.74 6.63 12.52
CA ARG A 292 -15.36 6.80 13.84
C ARG A 292 -14.53 7.70 14.76
N ASN A 293 -13.21 7.52 14.79
CA ASN A 293 -12.32 8.34 15.61
C ASN A 293 -12.27 9.80 15.12
N LYS A 294 -12.25 10.04 13.80
CA LYS A 294 -12.33 11.38 13.20
C LYS A 294 -13.62 12.10 13.61
N ARG A 295 -14.78 11.45 13.51
CA ARG A 295 -16.08 11.99 13.95
C ARG A 295 -16.14 12.30 15.45
N LYS A 296 -15.52 11.45 16.29
CA LYS A 296 -15.44 11.71 17.73
C LYS A 296 -14.58 12.93 18.06
N ARG A 297 -13.50 13.16 17.29
CA ARG A 297 -12.61 14.33 17.48
C ARG A 297 -13.28 15.64 17.06
N THR A 298 -14.07 15.63 15.99
CA THR A 298 -14.80 16.82 15.54
C THR A 298 -15.96 17.18 16.47
N PHE A 299 -16.58 16.19 17.11
CA PHE A 299 -17.66 16.39 18.06
C PHE A 299 -17.14 16.72 19.48
N ILE A 300 -16.83 17.99 19.73
CA ILE A 300 -16.62 18.51 21.09
C ILE A 300 -17.99 18.94 21.63
N LYS A 301 -18.52 18.26 22.64
CA LYS A 301 -19.74 18.72 23.32
C LYS A 301 -19.48 20.12 23.90
N PRO A 302 -20.32 21.13 23.61
CA PRO A 302 -20.17 22.44 24.24
C PRO A 302 -20.26 22.25 25.76
N LYS A 303 -19.24 22.71 26.49
CA LYS A 303 -19.34 22.83 27.95
C LYS A 303 -20.46 23.84 28.22
N GLN A 304 -21.49 23.43 28.96
CA GLN A 304 -22.44 24.40 29.48
C GLN A 304 -21.66 25.32 30.43
N LEU A 305 -21.60 26.60 30.09
CA LEU A 305 -21.13 27.65 31.00
C LEU A 305 -22.16 27.69 32.15
N ALA A 306 -21.71 27.27 33.33
CA ALA A 306 -22.46 27.39 34.58
C ALA A 306 -22.40 28.82 35.10
#